data_AF-A0A9W6ICZ8-F1
#
_entry.id   AF-A0A9W6ICZ8-F1
#
_cell.length_a   1.000
_cell.length_b   1.000
_cell.length_c   1.000
_cell.angle_alpha   90.00
_cell.angle_beta   90.00
_cell.angle_gamma   90.00
#
_symmetry.space_group_name_H-M   'P 1'
#
loop_
_entity.id
_entity.type
_entity.pdbx_description
1 polymer ?
#
loop_
_entity_poly.entity_id
_entity_poly.type
_entity_poly.pdbx_seq_one_letter_code
_entity_poly.pdbx_strand_id
1 'polypeptide(L)' 'MQMSRKIAGFLVGVAVFMIFEWINLGFNLADGHPTAFYVVHGVLIAVNIVVAVVLGVIGLRGLAKRPQGPAV' A
#
# COMPACT_ATOMS: atom_id res chain seq x y z
N MET A 1 14.14 -16.39 -6.70
CA MET A 1 14.04 -16.06 -5.26
C MET A 1 12.62 -16.30 -4.78
N GLN A 2 12.44 -17.07 -3.71
CA GLN A 2 11.11 -17.33 -3.12
C GLN A 2 10.82 -16.27 -2.05
N MET A 3 9.66 -15.65 -2.09
CA MET A 3 9.30 -14.57 -1.16
C MET A 3 9.10 -15.13 0.26
N SER A 4 9.85 -14.60 1.23
CA SER A 4 9.72 -15.02 2.63
C SER A 4 8.45 -14.45 3.26
N ARG A 5 7.89 -15.16 4.25
CA ARG A 5 6.71 -14.69 5.00
C ARG A 5 6.95 -13.36 5.71
N LYS A 6 8.19 -13.09 6.15
CA LYS A 6 8.58 -11.81 6.76
C LYS A 6 8.44 -10.66 5.78
N ILE A 7 8.95 -10.84 4.55
CA ILE A 7 8.83 -9.84 3.48
C ILE A 7 7.36 -9.67 3.09
N ALA A 8 6.59 -10.77 3.02
CA ALA A 8 5.15 -10.70 2.75
C ALA A 8 4.38 -9.88 3.79
N GLY A 9 4.64 -10.12 5.07
CA GLY A 9 4.07 -9.33 6.17
C GLY A 9 4.48 -7.86 6.10
N PHE A 10 5.76 -7.59 5.80
CA PHE A 10 6.26 -6.24 5.61
C PHE A 10 5.53 -5.50 4.47
N LEU A 11 5.34 -6.13 3.31
CA LEU A 11 4.61 -5.51 2.20
C LEU A 11 3.16 -5.17 2.55
N VAL A 12 2.48 -6.04 3.32
CA VAL A 12 1.14 -5.74 3.83
C VAL A 12 1.19 -4.56 4.81
N GLY A 13 2.15 -4.55 5.74
CA GLY A 13 2.33 -3.45 6.68
C GLY A 13 2.58 -2.10 5.99
N VAL A 14 3.44 -2.08 4.96
CA VAL A 14 3.69 -0.89 4.12
C VAL A 14 2.42 -0.45 3.40
N ALA A 15 1.69 -1.39 2.78
CA ALA A 15 0.43 -1.07 2.11
C ALA A 15 -0.60 -0.43 3.05
N VAL A 16 -0.69 -0.92 4.29
CA VAL A 16 -1.58 -0.35 5.33
C VAL A 16 -1.09 1.03 5.77
N PHE A 17 0.20 1.18 6.05
CA PHE A 17 0.80 2.48 6.43
C PHE A 17 0.57 3.54 5.36
N MET A 18 0.75 3.16 4.09
CA MET A 18 0.46 4.01 2.95
C MET A 18 -0.98 4.52 3.04
N ILE A 19 -1.99 3.65 3.21
CA ILE A 19 -3.39 4.09 3.34
C ILE A 19 -3.57 5.10 4.49
N PHE A 20 -2.93 4.88 5.65
CA PHE A 20 -3.03 5.80 6.79
C PHE A 20 -2.44 7.19 6.53
N GLU A 21 -1.28 7.30 5.87
CA GLU A 21 -0.71 8.60 5.52
C GLU A 21 -1.66 9.44 4.65
N TRP A 22 -2.31 8.82 3.66
CA TRP A 22 -3.16 9.56 2.72
C TRP A 22 -4.52 9.94 3.30
N ILE A 23 -5.00 9.23 4.33
CA ILE A 23 -6.13 9.72 5.14
C ILE A 23 -5.77 11.06 5.79
N ASN A 24 -4.60 11.15 6.41
CA ASN A 24 -4.13 12.39 7.04
C ASN A 24 -3.90 13.51 6.02
N LEU A 25 -3.33 13.19 4.85
CA LEU A 25 -3.18 14.19 3.79
C LEU A 25 -4.54 14.66 3.26
N GLY A 26 -5.50 13.76 3.09
CA GLY A 26 -6.86 14.10 2.67
C GLY A 26 -7.53 15.13 3.59
N PHE A 27 -7.35 15.00 4.91
CA PHE A 27 -7.79 16.02 5.87
C PHE A 27 -7.01 17.34 5.76
N ASN A 28 -5.75 17.27 5.33
CA ASN A 28 -4.89 18.44 5.19
C ASN A 28 -5.07 19.17 3.84
N LEU A 29 -5.89 18.63 2.93
CA LEU A 29 -6.28 19.27 1.66
C LEU A 29 -7.41 20.30 1.84
N ALA A 30 -7.42 21.03 2.95
CA ALA A 30 -8.42 22.05 3.23
C ALA A 30 -8.48 23.12 2.11
N ASP A 31 -9.61 23.81 2.02
CA ASP A 31 -9.80 24.88 1.05
C ASP A 31 -8.85 26.06 1.31
N GLY A 32 -8.37 26.70 0.23
CA GLY A 32 -7.50 27.89 0.31
C GLY A 32 -6.16 27.78 -0.42
N HIS A 33 -5.91 26.69 -1.16
CA HIS A 33 -4.67 26.50 -1.92
C HIS A 33 -4.84 26.81 -3.42
N PRO A 34 -3.75 27.08 -4.17
CA PRO A 34 -3.82 27.20 -5.63
C PRO A 34 -4.24 25.89 -6.30
N THR A 35 -4.90 25.94 -7.47
CA THR A 35 -5.35 24.73 -8.21
C THR A 35 -4.24 23.70 -8.42
N ALA A 36 -3.02 24.15 -8.73
CA ALA A 36 -1.87 23.27 -8.91
C ALA A 36 -1.56 22.41 -7.66
N PHE A 37 -1.77 22.95 -6.46
CA PHE A 37 -1.60 22.21 -5.21
C PHE A 37 -2.54 20.99 -5.17
N TYR A 38 -3.82 21.18 -5.46
CA TYR A 38 -4.80 20.10 -5.47
C TYR A 38 -4.53 19.06 -6.56
N VAL A 39 -4.12 19.50 -7.75
CA VAL A 39 -3.79 18.58 -8.86
C VAL A 39 -2.60 17.69 -8.50
N VAL A 40 -1.51 18.28 -8.00
CA VAL A 40 -0.31 17.52 -7.64
C VAL A 40 -0.62 16.51 -6.53
N HIS A 41 -1.26 16.95 -5.45
CA HIS A 41 -1.60 16.04 -4.35
C HIS A 41 -2.62 14.98 -4.78
N GLY A 42 -3.59 15.33 -5.63
CA GLY A 42 -4.56 14.38 -6.18
C GLY A 42 -3.89 13.27 -6.99
N VAL A 43 -2.91 13.60 -7.85
CA VAL A 43 -2.13 12.61 -8.61
C VAL A 43 -1.29 11.74 -7.67
N LEU A 44 -0.63 12.34 -6.68
CA LEU A 44 0.16 11.61 -5.69
C LEU A 44 -0.71 10.62 -4.89
N ILE A 45 -1.88 11.04 -4.44
CA ILE A 45 -2.87 10.17 -3.78
C ILE A 45 -3.24 8.99 -4.70
N ALA A 46 -3.62 9.27 -5.94
CA ALA A 46 -4.08 8.24 -6.87
C ALA A 46 -2.99 7.19 -7.14
N VAL A 47 -1.77 7.63 -7.46
CA VAL A 47 -0.62 6.73 -7.69
C VAL A 47 -0.33 5.92 -6.44
N ASN A 48 -0.34 6.54 -5.27
CA ASN A 48 -0.04 5.84 -4.04
C ASN A 48 -1.07 4.75 -3.72
N ILE A 49 -2.37 5.03 -3.89
CA ILE A 49 -3.43 4.03 -3.70
C ILE A 49 -3.20 2.82 -4.62
N VAL A 50 -2.86 3.05 -5.90
CA VAL A 50 -2.52 1.96 -6.83
C VAL A 50 -1.36 1.13 -6.30
N VAL A 51 -0.28 1.76 -5.84
CA VAL A 51 0.88 1.04 -5.27
C VAL A 51 0.49 0.27 -4.01
N ALA A 52 -0.26 0.88 -3.10
CA ALA A 52 -0.71 0.22 -1.87
C ALA A 52 -1.56 -1.02 -2.17
N VAL A 53 -2.48 -0.95 -3.14
CA VAL A 53 -3.27 -2.10 -3.58
C VAL A 53 -2.38 -3.19 -4.16
N VAL A 54 -1.44 -2.85 -5.05
CA VAL A 54 -0.51 -3.82 -5.66
C VAL A 54 0.33 -4.52 -4.59
N LEU A 55 0.95 -3.76 -3.69
CA LEU A 55 1.75 -4.31 -2.60
C LEU A 55 0.92 -5.16 -1.64
N GLY A 56 -0.29 -4.70 -1.30
CA GLY A 56 -1.23 -5.45 -0.48
C GLY A 56 -1.58 -6.79 -1.10
N VAL A 57 -1.94 -6.82 -2.38
CA VAL A 57 -2.24 -8.07 -3.11
C VAL A 57 -1.04 -9.01 -3.14
N ILE A 58 0.16 -8.50 -3.43
CA ILE A 58 1.39 -9.32 -3.46
C ILE A 58 1.70 -9.88 -2.08
N GLY A 59 1.64 -9.04 -1.05
CA GLY A 59 1.88 -9.42 0.34
C GLY A 59 0.88 -10.46 0.84
N LEU A 60 -0.42 -10.25 0.60
CA LEU A 60 -1.48 -11.19 0.97
C LEU A 60 -1.31 -12.55 0.27
N ARG A 61 -0.97 -12.57 -1.02
CA ARG A 61 -0.64 -13.81 -1.75
C ARG A 61 0.58 -14.52 -1.16
N GLY A 62 1.60 -13.76 -0.77
CA GLY A 62 2.79 -14.28 -0.10
C GLY A 62 2.49 -14.91 1.27
N LEU A 63 1.54 -14.34 2.03
CA LEU A 63 1.09 -14.89 3.32
C LEU A 63 0.16 -16.10 3.14
N ALA A 64 -0.67 -16.11 2.10
CA ALA A 64 -1.63 -17.17 1.81
C ALA A 64 -0.98 -18.48 1.32
N LYS A 65 0.28 -18.44 0.84
CA LYS A 65 1.04 -19.66 0.55
C LYS A 65 1.28 -20.44 1.84
N ARG A 66 0.52 -21.53 2.03
CA ARG A 66 0.77 -22.52 3.09
C ARG A 66 2.18 -23.09 2.92
N PRO A 67 2.91 -23.37 4.02
CA PRO A 67 4.09 -24.21 3.94
C PRO A 67 3.66 -25.53 3.30
N GLN A 68 4.29 -25.91 2.19
CA GLN A 68 4.13 -27.28 1.69
C GLN A 68 4.74 -28.18 2.77
N GLY A 69 3.89 -28.84 3.54
CA GLY A 69 4.32 -29.95 4.39
C GLY A 69 4.88 -31.07 3.51
N PRO A 70 5.80 -31.91 4.02
CA PRO A 70 6.41 -32.96 3.23
C PRO A 70 5.35 -33.84 2.58
N ALA A 71 5.54 -34.16 1.30
CA ALA A 71 4.76 -35.20 0.64
C ALA A 71 5.00 -36.50 1.40
N VAL A 72 3.95 -37.01 2.03
CA VAL A 72 3.92 -38.31 2.70
C VAL A 72 4.20 -39.42 1.71
#